data_AF-A0A953VJJ6-F1
#
_entry.id   AF-A0A953VJJ6-F1
#
_cell.length_a   1.000
_cell.length_b   1.000
_cell.length_c   1.000
_cell.angle_alpha   90.00
_cell.angle_beta   90.00
_cell.angle_gamma   90.00
#
_symmetry.space_group_name_H-M   'P 1'
#
loop_
_entity.id
_entity.type
_entity.pdbx_description
1 polymer ?
#
loop_
_entity_poly.entity_id
_entity_poly.type
_entity_poly.pdbx_seq_one_letter_code
_entity_poly.pdbx_strand_id
1 'polypeptide(L)'
;MKNGLIPVIAGVIFSTLTGCASPSREFAGADRQELVVGTHEITVFVLPDRAQAIRTSFAGKREKGDAIAAMAVAIEQASGCQVIPNSVKGDVALITARLKCGR
;
A
#
# COMPACT_ATOMS: atom_id res chain seq x y z
N MET A 1 17.09 -25.10 -9.22
CA MET A 1 16.43 -26.04 -10.14
C MET A 1 14.94 -25.92 -9.95
N LYS A 2 14.25 -25.41 -10.98
CA LYS A 2 12.96 -25.89 -11.52
C LYS A 2 11.85 -26.13 -10.46
N ASN A 3 10.73 -25.44 -10.51
CA ASN A 3 9.53 -25.90 -11.23
C ASN A 3 8.44 -24.86 -10.93
N GLY A 4 7.58 -24.43 -11.83
CA GLY A 4 7.23 -24.95 -13.14
C GLY A 4 5.95 -24.22 -13.51
N LEU A 5 5.88 -23.75 -14.75
CA LEU A 5 4.63 -23.46 -15.42
C LEU A 5 3.65 -24.61 -15.16
N ILE A 6 2.45 -24.32 -14.68
CA ILE A 6 1.27 -25.15 -14.91
C ILE A 6 0.23 -24.26 -15.61
N PRO A 7 -0.21 -24.61 -16.83
CA PRO A 7 -1.17 -23.87 -17.62
C PRO A 7 -2.61 -24.34 -17.34
N VAL A 8 -3.58 -23.60 -17.91
CA VAL A 8 -5.01 -23.95 -18.08
C VAL A 8 -5.82 -23.87 -16.75
N ILE A 9 -6.99 -23.24 -16.59
CA ILE A 9 -8.23 -23.14 -17.38
C ILE A 9 -9.03 -21.92 -16.86
N ALA A 10 -9.77 -21.28 -17.76
CA ALA A 10 -10.74 -20.21 -17.52
C ALA A 10 -11.53 -20.32 -16.20
N GLY A 11 -11.49 -19.25 -15.40
CA GLY A 11 -12.19 -19.15 -14.11
C GLY A 11 -11.24 -18.70 -13.00
N VAL A 12 -10.62 -17.52 -13.14
CA VAL A 12 -9.72 -16.96 -12.11
C VAL A 12 -10.56 -16.56 -10.90
N ILE A 13 -10.80 -17.50 -10.00
CA ILE A 13 -11.09 -17.21 -8.59
C ILE A 13 -9.73 -16.89 -7.96
N PHE A 14 -9.35 -15.61 -8.04
CA PHE A 14 -8.20 -15.07 -7.33
C PHE A 14 -8.56 -15.03 -5.85
N SER A 15 -8.31 -16.14 -5.14
CA SER A 15 -8.39 -16.18 -3.68
C SER A 15 -7.31 -15.26 -3.11
N THR A 16 -7.64 -13.99 -2.93
CA THR A 16 -6.80 -13.04 -2.22
C THR A 16 -6.76 -13.47 -0.75
N LEU A 17 -5.59 -13.85 -0.27
CA LEU A 17 -5.29 -13.85 1.15
C LEU A 17 -5.34 -12.39 1.60
N THR A 18 -6.54 -11.87 1.87
CA THR A 18 -6.67 -10.53 2.46
C THR A 18 -6.11 -10.60 3.88
N GLY A 19 -4.87 -10.15 4.05
CA GLY A 19 -4.41 -9.69 5.35
C GLY A 19 -5.40 -8.66 5.89
N CYS A 20 -5.70 -8.72 7.19
CA CYS A 20 -6.57 -7.75 7.87
C CYS A 20 -5.84 -6.40 7.97
N ALA A 21 -5.77 -5.67 6.87
CA ALA A 21 -5.47 -4.25 6.88
C ALA A 21 -6.79 -3.52 7.19
N SER A 22 -6.98 -3.15 8.45
CA SER A 22 -8.11 -2.31 8.87
C SER A 22 -7.72 -0.83 8.77
N PRO A 23 -8.44 -0.02 7.98
CA PRO A 23 -8.13 1.41 7.89
C PRO A 23 -8.40 2.11 9.21
N SER A 24 -7.73 3.25 9.44
CA SER A 24 -8.13 4.17 10.50
C SER A 24 -9.54 4.70 10.25
N ARG A 25 -10.26 5.10 11.31
CA ARG A 25 -11.66 5.55 11.23
C ARG A 25 -11.90 6.66 10.20
N GLU A 26 -10.92 7.53 9.99
CA GLU A 26 -11.00 8.63 9.02
C GLU A 26 -10.92 8.18 7.54
N PHE A 27 -10.45 6.95 7.28
CA PHE A 27 -10.38 6.31 5.95
C PHE A 27 -11.45 5.22 5.80
N ALA A 28 -12.48 5.19 6.66
CA ALA A 28 -13.59 4.27 6.51
C ALA A 28 -14.34 4.54 5.19
N GLY A 29 -14.49 3.51 4.36
CA GLY A 29 -15.11 3.63 3.03
C GLY A 29 -14.21 4.21 1.94
N ALA A 30 -12.92 4.43 2.23
CA ALA A 30 -11.92 4.79 1.23
C ALA A 30 -11.67 3.64 0.25
N ASP A 31 -11.21 3.96 -0.96
CA ASP A 31 -10.82 2.97 -1.96
C ASP A 31 -9.57 2.22 -1.47
N ARG A 32 -9.65 0.89 -1.43
CA ARG A 32 -8.56 0.02 -0.95
C ARG A 32 -7.78 -0.54 -2.13
N GLN A 33 -6.48 -0.34 -2.12
CA GLN A 33 -5.55 -0.90 -3.10
C GLN A 33 -4.40 -1.62 -2.40
N GLU A 34 -3.92 -2.72 -2.96
CA GLU A 34 -2.78 -3.46 -2.46
C GLU A 34 -1.64 -3.36 -3.46
N LEU A 35 -0.47 -2.94 -2.98
CA LEU A 35 0.70 -2.70 -3.80
C LEU A 35 1.92 -3.35 -3.18
N VAL A 36 2.85 -3.76 -4.03
CA VAL A 36 4.18 -4.20 -3.61
C VAL A 36 5.19 -3.17 -4.09
N VAL A 37 5.87 -2.51 -3.16
CA VAL A 37 6.93 -1.53 -3.46
C VAL A 37 8.24 -2.06 -2.88
N GLY A 38 9.14 -2.49 -3.77
CA GLY A 38 10.36 -3.19 -3.35
C GLY A 38 10.04 -4.53 -2.70
N THR A 39 10.46 -4.71 -1.44
CA THR A 39 10.15 -5.90 -0.62
C THR A 39 8.95 -5.70 0.31
N HIS A 40 8.25 -4.57 0.20
CA HIS A 40 7.16 -4.21 1.10
C HIS A 40 5.80 -4.44 0.45
N GLU A 41 5.00 -5.29 1.09
CA GLU A 41 3.56 -5.40 0.81
C GLU A 41 2.85 -4.29 1.59
N ILE A 42 2.06 -3.48 0.89
CA ILE A 42 1.46 -2.25 1.40
C ILE A 42 0.00 -2.21 0.95
N THR A 43 -0.91 -2.08 1.91
CA THR A 43 -2.30 -1.72 1.63
C THR A 43 -2.44 -0.20 1.72
N VAL A 44 -2.94 0.42 0.66
CA VAL A 44 -3.23 1.85 0.58
C VAL A 44 -4.73 2.09 0.57
N PHE A 45 -5.16 3.10 1.31
CA PHE A 45 -6.53 3.61 1.34
C PHE A 45 -6.52 5.04 0.82
N VAL A 46 -7.28 5.31 -0.26
CA VAL A 46 -7.26 6.60 -0.96
C VAL A 46 -8.56 7.36 -0.73
N LEU A 47 -8.43 8.62 -0.33
CA LEU A 47 -9.46 9.66 -0.32
C LEU A 47 -9.08 10.79 -1.29
N PRO A 48 -9.99 11.72 -1.61
CA PRO A 48 -9.71 12.78 -2.58
C PRO A 48 -8.53 13.70 -2.22
N ASP A 49 -8.33 14.01 -0.94
CA ASP A 49 -7.24 14.91 -0.49
C ASP A 49 -6.18 14.20 0.38
N ARG A 50 -6.38 12.94 0.74
CA ARG A 50 -5.50 12.19 1.64
C ARG A 50 -5.38 10.73 1.26
N ALA A 51 -4.31 10.09 1.70
CA ALA A 51 -4.17 8.65 1.65
C ALA A 51 -3.54 8.11 2.93
N GLN A 52 -3.81 6.83 3.19
CA GLN A 52 -3.20 6.04 4.25
C GLN A 52 -2.51 4.84 3.64
N ALA A 53 -1.29 4.54 4.08
CA ALA A 53 -0.61 3.29 3.74
C ALA A 53 -0.34 2.50 5.02
N ILE A 54 -0.64 1.21 4.96
CA ILE A 54 -0.39 0.23 6.01
C ILE A 54 0.53 -0.83 5.44
N ARG A 55 1.69 -1.04 6.06
CA ARG A 55 2.57 -2.13 5.67
C ARG A 55 1.99 -3.46 6.18
N THR A 56 1.70 -4.37 5.28
CA THR A 56 1.14 -5.69 5.58
C THR A 56 2.18 -6.81 5.54
N SER A 57 3.39 -6.56 5.01
CA SER A 57 4.45 -7.56 5.01
C SER A 57 4.98 -7.90 6.41
N PHE A 58 5.29 -9.18 6.61
CA PHE A 58 5.99 -9.66 7.81
C PHE A 58 7.43 -9.16 7.83
N ALA A 59 7.76 -8.24 8.74
CA ALA A 59 9.07 -7.60 8.76
C ALA A 59 10.17 -8.48 9.37
N GLY A 60 11.23 -8.76 8.61
CA GLY A 60 12.54 -9.08 9.17
C GLY A 60 13.17 -7.83 9.81
N LYS A 61 13.95 -7.98 10.88
CA LYS A 61 14.52 -6.85 11.67
C LYS A 61 15.31 -5.79 10.86
N ARG A 62 15.70 -6.05 9.60
CA ARG A 62 16.62 -5.20 8.81
C ARG A 62 15.95 -4.12 7.93
N GLU A 63 14.64 -4.14 7.73
CA GLU A 63 13.99 -3.37 6.64
C GLU A 63 13.20 -2.13 7.13
N LYS A 64 13.61 -1.53 8.26
CA LYS A 64 12.85 -0.40 8.86
C LYS A 64 13.10 0.95 8.19
N GLY A 65 14.29 1.18 7.61
CA GLY A 65 14.69 2.49 7.10
C GLY A 65 13.90 2.93 5.86
N ASP A 66 13.72 2.02 4.90
CA ASP A 66 13.13 2.32 3.60
C ASP A 66 11.60 2.18 3.55
N ALA A 67 10.99 1.62 4.60
CA ALA A 67 9.56 1.33 4.61
C ALA A 67 8.69 2.60 4.46
N ILE A 68 9.06 3.72 5.10
CA ILE A 68 8.28 4.97 4.99
C ILE A 68 8.36 5.54 3.57
N ALA A 69 9.54 5.50 2.95
CA ALA A 69 9.71 5.94 1.56
C ALA A 69 8.91 5.05 0.60
N ALA A 70 8.96 3.73 0.78
CA ALA A 70 8.19 2.78 -0.02
C ALA A 70 6.67 3.00 0.14
N MET A 71 6.19 3.26 1.35
CA MET A 71 4.79 3.58 1.61
C MET A 71 4.37 4.91 0.98
N ALA A 72 5.22 5.94 0.99
CA ALA A 72 4.93 7.20 0.32
C ALA A 72 4.82 7.01 -1.20
N VAL A 73 5.71 6.22 -1.80
CA VAL A 73 5.63 5.83 -3.22
C VAL A 73 4.35 5.06 -3.51
N ALA A 74 3.97 4.11 -2.65
CA ALA A 74 2.72 3.36 -2.80
C ALA A 74 1.49 4.28 -2.77
N ILE A 75 1.50 5.31 -1.91
CA ILE A 75 0.44 6.33 -1.86
C ILE A 75 0.33 7.08 -3.20
N GLU A 76 1.45 7.52 -3.77
CA GLU A 76 1.45 8.24 -5.04
C GLU A 76 0.97 7.35 -6.19
N GLN A 77 1.41 6.09 -6.22
CA GLN A 77 0.98 5.11 -7.23
C GLN A 77 -0.51 4.78 -7.14
N ALA A 78 -1.02 4.56 -5.93
CA ALA A 78 -2.43 4.19 -5.71
C ALA A 78 -3.39 5.36 -5.98
N SER A 79 -2.98 6.58 -5.62
CA SER A 79 -3.82 7.77 -5.80
C SER A 79 -3.69 8.42 -7.18
N GLY A 80 -2.56 8.21 -7.87
CA GLY A 80 -2.20 8.99 -9.06
C GLY A 80 -1.89 10.47 -8.75
N CYS A 81 -1.79 10.83 -7.47
CA CYS A 81 -1.58 12.19 -7.00
C CYS A 81 -0.23 12.29 -6.27
N GLN A 82 0.30 13.52 -6.15
CA GLN A 82 1.57 13.74 -5.48
C GLN A 82 1.39 13.92 -3.98
N VAL A 83 2.28 13.35 -3.16
CA VAL A 83 2.29 13.60 -1.71
C VAL A 83 2.78 15.02 -1.44
N ILE A 84 2.06 15.76 -0.59
CA ILE A 84 2.48 17.09 -0.18
C ILE A 84 3.73 16.98 0.71
N PRO A 85 4.82 17.71 0.43
CA PRO A 85 6.03 17.64 1.24
C PRO A 85 5.75 18.01 2.70
N ASN A 86 6.39 17.29 3.63
CA ASN A 86 6.19 17.43 5.08
C ASN A 86 4.76 17.13 5.58
N SER A 87 3.89 16.52 4.75
CA SER A 87 2.54 16.11 5.18
C SER A 87 2.46 14.67 5.70
N VAL A 88 3.50 13.87 5.45
CA VAL A 88 3.59 12.47 5.88
C VAL A 88 3.64 12.41 7.41
N LYS A 89 2.76 11.61 8.01
CA LYS A 89 2.68 11.38 9.45
C LYS A 89 2.55 9.89 9.73
N GLY A 90 3.04 9.44 10.88
CA GLY A 90 2.95 8.05 11.32
C GLY A 90 4.32 7.43 11.53
N ASP A 91 4.40 6.12 11.36
CA ASP A 91 5.57 5.29 11.61
C ASP A 91 5.75 4.23 10.53
N VAL A 92 6.69 3.30 10.74
CA VAL A 92 7.06 2.28 9.73
C VAL A 92 5.97 1.24 9.46
N ALA A 93 4.92 1.15 10.28
CA ALA A 93 3.80 0.24 10.07
C ALA A 93 2.61 0.92 9.39
N LEU A 94 2.42 2.21 9.64
CA LEU A 94 1.31 2.99 9.10
C LEU A 94 1.73 4.44 8.90
N ILE A 95 1.48 4.97 7.72
CA ILE A 95 1.57 6.40 7.45
C ILE A 95 0.28 6.96 6.86
N THR A 96 0.08 8.26 7.06
CA THR A 96 -0.92 9.05 6.36
C THR A 96 -0.23 10.22 5.66
N ALA A 97 -0.78 10.65 4.54
CA ALA A 97 -0.25 11.77 3.77
C ALA A 97 -1.39 12.60 3.18
N ARG A 98 -1.12 13.90 2.97
CA ARG A 98 -2.01 14.74 2.15
C ARG A 98 -1.58 14.67 0.71
N LEU A 99 -2.55 14.68 -0.19
CA LEU A 99 -2.37 14.57 -1.62
C LEU A 99 -2.62 15.91 -2.30
N LYS A 100 -1.84 16.15 -3.35
CA LYS A 100 -2.06 17.20 -4.33
C LYS A 100 -2.24 16.52 -5.67
N CYS A 101 -3.50 16.28 -6.02
CA CYS A 101 -3.86 15.90 -7.38
C CYS A 101 -3.67 17.13 -8.29
N GLY A 102 -3.27 16.90 -9.55
CA GLY A 102 -3.02 17.96 -10.52
C GLY A 102 -4.14 19.00 -10.51
N ARG A 103 -3.74 20.27 -10.59
CA ARG A 103 -4.63 21.44 -10.64
C ARG A 103 -5.79 21.23 -11.61
#